data_AF-A0A258SQU8-F1
#
_entry.id   AF-A0A258SQU8-F1
#
_cell.length_a   1.000
_cell.length_b   1.000
_cell.length_c   1.000
_cell.angle_alpha   90.00
_cell.angle_beta   90.00
_cell.angle_gamma   90.00
#
_symmetry.space_group_name_H-M   'P 1'
#
loop_
_entity.id
_entity.type
_entity.pdbx_description
1 polymer ?
#
loop_
_entity_poly.entity_id
_entity_poly.type
_entity_poly.pdbx_seq_one_letter_code
_entity_poly.pdbx_strand_id
1 'polypeptide(L)'
;MSTPEAFLAFLNARIATKPDSPKPTPVEKMVAATPSLQRFIAIPKPFPVSFATHHYFGINAFEFTNAQGDKHYVRYQILPVNGQELMSADEVAKAKPNYLFEELPQRLKKGEAKFRLVAQIAAEDDVVNDPTVVWPNDRKLVELGVISLEAPVADNATAEKALAFNPLILLDGIAPSEDPVLLARPGAYAVSVGRKLAP
;
A
#
# COMPACT_ATOMS: atom_id res chain seq x y z
N MET A 1 -6.67 7.89 6.79
CA MET A 1 -6.57 9.24 7.39
C MET A 1 -5.98 10.17 6.35
N SER A 2 -6.44 11.42 6.30
CA SER A 2 -6.00 12.41 5.30
C SER A 2 -4.87 13.31 5.77
N THR A 3 -4.48 13.26 7.06
CA THR A 3 -3.32 13.98 7.59
C THR A 3 -2.44 13.10 8.51
N PRO A 4 -1.16 13.44 8.69
CA PRO A 4 -0.26 12.74 9.63
C PRO A 4 -0.75 12.78 11.08
N GLU A 5 -1.27 13.92 11.54
CA GLU A 5 -1.76 14.12 12.91
C GLU A 5 -2.97 13.24 13.19
N ALA A 6 -3.90 13.14 12.22
CA ALA A 6 -5.05 12.25 12.31
C ALA A 6 -4.63 10.78 12.34
N PHE A 7 -3.59 10.42 11.58
CA PHE A 7 -3.02 9.07 11.63
C PHE A 7 -2.37 8.77 12.98
N LEU A 8 -1.59 9.69 13.54
CA LEU A 8 -1.01 9.56 14.88
C LEU A 8 -2.08 9.43 15.96
N ALA A 9 -3.11 10.28 15.91
CA ALA A 9 -4.25 10.20 16.82
C ALA A 9 -4.95 8.84 16.76
N PHE A 10 -5.10 8.25 15.57
CA PHE A 10 -5.66 6.91 15.40
C PHE A 10 -4.77 5.82 16.02
N LEU A 11 -3.45 5.89 15.80
CA LEU A 11 -2.52 4.96 16.42
C LEU A 11 -2.56 5.05 17.96
N ASN A 12 -2.60 6.27 18.51
CA ASN A 12 -2.71 6.48 19.95
C ASN A 12 -4.04 5.95 20.51
N ALA A 13 -5.16 6.16 19.80
CA ALA A 13 -6.46 5.59 20.19
C ALA A 13 -6.45 4.06 20.18
N ARG A 14 -5.77 3.45 19.20
CA ARG A 14 -5.57 1.99 19.16
C ARG A 14 -4.70 1.50 20.31
N ILE A 15 -3.58 2.16 20.61
CA ILE A 15 -2.69 1.81 21.74
C ILE A 15 -3.43 1.92 23.07
N ALA A 16 -4.27 2.95 23.23
CA ALA A 16 -5.06 3.16 24.45
C ALA A 16 -6.23 2.17 24.59
N THR A 17 -6.59 1.43 23.53
CA THR A 17 -7.66 0.43 23.57
C THR A 17 -7.11 -0.91 24.06
N LYS A 18 -7.55 -1.30 25.25
CA LYS A 18 -7.25 -2.59 25.90
C LYS A 18 -8.48 -3.53 25.87
N PRO A 19 -8.31 -4.84 26.07
CA PRO A 19 -9.43 -5.78 26.11
C PRO A 19 -10.54 -5.43 27.12
N ASP A 20 -10.17 -4.79 28.22
CA ASP A 20 -11.05 -4.36 29.32
C ASP A 20 -11.49 -2.88 29.23
N SER A 21 -11.16 -2.18 28.13
CA SER A 21 -11.51 -0.77 27.98
C SER A 21 -13.03 -0.55 27.97
N PRO A 22 -13.54 0.47 28.67
CA PRO A 22 -14.97 0.77 28.69
C PRO A 22 -15.46 1.11 27.28
N LYS A 23 -16.66 0.64 26.94
CA LYS A 23 -17.32 0.89 25.66
C LYS A 23 -18.04 2.25 25.67
N PRO A 24 -18.01 3.03 24.57
CA PRO A 24 -17.19 2.79 23.38
C PRO A 24 -15.70 3.03 23.70
N THR A 25 -14.84 2.12 23.23
CA THR A 25 -13.39 2.22 23.43
C THR A 25 -12.82 3.46 22.73
N PRO A 26 -11.60 3.90 23.06
CA PRO A 26 -10.97 5.02 22.36
C PRO A 26 -10.94 4.85 20.83
N VAL A 27 -10.64 3.65 20.32
CA VAL A 27 -10.66 3.39 18.88
C VAL A 27 -12.08 3.41 18.29
N GLU A 28 -13.09 2.91 19.01
CA GLU A 28 -14.49 2.98 18.56
C GLU A 28 -14.98 4.44 18.46
N LYS A 29 -14.61 5.29 19.43
CA LYS A 29 -14.88 6.74 19.36
C LYS A 29 -14.21 7.39 18.15
N MET A 30 -12.95 7.04 17.88
CA MET A 30 -12.21 7.54 16.72
C MET A 30 -12.85 7.12 15.39
N VAL A 31 -13.28 5.86 15.28
CA VAL A 31 -14.01 5.34 14.11
C VAL A 31 -15.34 6.07 13.94
N ALA A 32 -16.11 6.24 15.02
CA ALA A 32 -17.39 6.95 14.96
C ALA A 32 -17.24 8.41 14.48
N ALA A 33 -16.16 9.09 14.88
CA ALA A 33 -15.88 10.47 14.53
C ALA A 33 -15.28 10.67 13.12
N THR A 34 -14.86 9.61 12.43
CA THR A 34 -14.05 9.72 11.21
C THR A 34 -14.66 8.96 10.03
N PRO A 35 -15.44 9.61 9.14
CA PRO A 35 -16.10 8.96 8.02
C PRO A 35 -15.16 8.21 7.06
N SER A 36 -13.96 8.75 6.79
CA SER A 36 -12.96 8.08 5.95
C SER A 36 -12.43 6.79 6.58
N LEU A 37 -12.36 6.72 7.90
CA LEU A 37 -11.98 5.50 8.63
C LEU A 37 -13.10 4.46 8.61
N GLN A 38 -14.36 4.88 8.71
CA GLN A 38 -15.52 3.99 8.54
C GLN A 38 -15.52 3.35 7.16
N ARG A 39 -15.31 4.16 6.11
CA ARG A 39 -15.15 3.64 4.74
C ARG A 39 -14.02 2.62 4.65
N PHE A 40 -12.84 2.95 5.18
CA PHE A 40 -11.69 2.03 5.18
C PHE A 40 -11.96 0.70 5.90
N ILE A 41 -12.69 0.73 7.01
CA ILE A 41 -13.06 -0.49 7.74
C ILE A 41 -14.02 -1.35 6.91
N ALA A 42 -14.97 -0.73 6.21
CA ALA A 42 -15.94 -1.41 5.36
C ALA A 42 -15.33 -2.01 4.07
N ILE A 43 -14.14 -1.57 3.64
CA ILE A 43 -13.46 -2.18 2.48
C ILE A 43 -13.17 -3.66 2.77
N PRO A 44 -13.59 -4.59 1.88
CA PRO A 44 -13.28 -6.01 2.00
C PRO A 44 -11.77 -6.23 2.09
N LYS A 45 -11.34 -7.14 2.98
CA LYS A 45 -9.93 -7.49 3.19
C LYS A 45 -9.74 -8.95 2.79
N PRO A 46 -9.67 -9.25 1.48
CA PRO A 46 -9.63 -10.62 1.00
C PRO A 46 -8.27 -11.26 1.28
N PHE A 47 -8.25 -12.58 1.35
CA PHE A 47 -7.05 -13.38 1.56
C PHE A 47 -6.57 -13.90 0.20
N PRO A 48 -5.49 -13.36 -0.39
CA PRO A 48 -4.97 -13.86 -1.66
C PRO A 48 -4.39 -15.26 -1.47
N VAL A 49 -4.42 -16.10 -2.51
CA VAL A 49 -3.76 -17.42 -2.44
C VAL A 49 -2.23 -17.30 -2.37
N SER A 50 -1.68 -16.18 -2.86
CA SER A 50 -0.25 -15.86 -2.92
C SER A 50 0.00 -14.36 -2.90
N PHE A 51 1.16 -13.91 -2.41
CA PHE A 51 1.66 -12.55 -2.67
C PHE A 51 1.70 -12.25 -4.19
N ALA A 52 1.92 -13.27 -5.03
CA ALA A 52 1.98 -13.18 -6.49
C ALA A 52 0.62 -12.90 -7.17
N THR A 53 -0.48 -12.96 -6.42
CA THR A 53 -1.85 -12.96 -6.97
C THR A 53 -2.72 -11.83 -6.42
N HIS A 54 -2.13 -10.89 -5.70
CA HIS A 54 -2.86 -9.76 -5.11
C HIS A 54 -2.63 -8.47 -5.88
N HIS A 55 -3.59 -7.54 -5.83
CA HIS A 55 -3.44 -6.19 -6.36
C HIS A 55 -2.77 -5.31 -5.32
N TYR A 56 -1.82 -4.47 -5.74
CA TYR A 56 -1.19 -3.48 -4.87
C TYR A 56 -1.39 -2.08 -5.42
N PHE A 57 -1.54 -1.10 -4.52
CA PHE A 57 -1.85 0.28 -4.88
C PHE A 57 -0.85 1.22 -4.21
N GLY A 58 -0.37 2.22 -4.94
CA GLY A 58 0.54 3.25 -4.42
C GLY A 58 -0.12 4.21 -3.42
N ILE A 59 -1.47 4.28 -3.43
CA ILE A 59 -2.35 5.12 -2.61
C ILE A 59 -2.21 6.62 -2.88
N ASN A 60 -1.02 7.20 -2.72
CA ASN A 60 -0.79 8.62 -2.92
C ASN A 60 -0.66 8.97 -4.41
N ALA A 61 -1.04 10.19 -4.78
CA ALA A 61 -0.85 10.71 -6.13
C ALA A 61 0.56 11.29 -6.32
N PHE A 62 1.08 11.19 -7.54
CA PHE A 62 2.34 11.79 -7.98
C PHE A 62 2.10 12.59 -9.25
N GLU A 63 2.79 13.73 -9.42
CA GLU A 63 2.79 14.51 -10.66
C GLU A 63 3.85 13.95 -11.60
N PHE A 64 3.45 13.60 -12.82
CA PHE A 64 4.35 13.22 -13.90
C PHE A 64 4.47 14.40 -14.86
N THR A 65 5.69 14.75 -15.25
CA THR A 65 5.99 15.79 -16.24
C THR A 65 6.65 15.15 -17.46
N ASN A 66 6.10 15.37 -18.65
CA ASN A 66 6.68 14.88 -19.90
C ASN A 66 7.79 15.82 -20.44
N ALA A 67 8.43 15.43 -21.55
CA ALA A 67 9.50 16.22 -22.17
C ALA A 67 9.04 17.57 -22.74
N GLN A 68 7.73 17.75 -22.96
CA GLN A 68 7.11 19.00 -23.41
C GLN A 68 6.72 19.91 -22.25
N GLY A 69 6.81 19.44 -21.00
CA GLY A 69 6.41 20.15 -19.80
C GLY A 69 4.96 19.92 -19.36
N ASP A 70 4.20 19.05 -20.04
CA ASP A 70 2.83 18.73 -19.66
C ASP A 70 2.81 17.89 -18.38
N LYS A 71 1.85 18.19 -17.51
CA LYS A 71 1.76 17.62 -16.16
C LYS A 71 0.48 16.81 -15.99
N HIS A 72 0.61 15.62 -15.41
CA HIS A 72 -0.51 14.77 -15.05
C HIS A 72 -0.33 14.15 -13.68
N TYR A 73 -1.36 14.18 -12.84
CA TYR A 73 -1.37 13.40 -11.62
C TYR A 73 -1.71 11.95 -11.91
N VAL A 74 -0.99 11.03 -11.29
CA VAL A 74 -1.21 9.60 -11.42
C VAL A 74 -1.16 8.89 -10.07
N ARG A 75 -1.84 7.75 -9.99
CA ARG A 75 -1.69 6.76 -8.91
C ARG A 75 -1.20 5.44 -9.48
N TYR A 76 -0.17 4.87 -8.89
CA TYR A 76 0.35 3.57 -9.29
C TYR A 76 -0.55 2.43 -8.84
N GLN A 77 -0.68 1.41 -9.69
CA GLN A 77 -1.21 0.10 -9.33
C GLN A 77 -0.25 -0.98 -9.86
N ILE A 78 -0.11 -2.07 -9.11
CA ILE A 78 0.65 -3.26 -9.48
C ILE A 78 -0.35 -4.41 -9.54
N LEU A 79 -0.61 -4.90 -10.75
CA LEU A 79 -1.69 -5.84 -11.04
C LEU A 79 -1.10 -7.16 -11.56
N PRO A 80 -1.43 -8.32 -10.97
CA PRO A 80 -0.96 -9.61 -11.44
C PRO A 80 -1.43 -9.83 -12.88
N VAL A 81 -0.51 -10.29 -13.75
CA VAL A 81 -0.82 -10.50 -15.19
C VAL A 81 -1.94 -11.52 -15.38
N ASN A 82 -1.97 -12.56 -14.54
CA ASN A 82 -2.97 -13.62 -14.58
C ASN A 82 -4.25 -13.31 -13.77
N GLY A 83 -4.38 -12.08 -13.25
CA GLY A 83 -5.51 -11.67 -12.44
C GLY A 83 -5.39 -12.06 -10.96
N GLN A 84 -6.39 -11.63 -10.18
CA GLN A 84 -6.43 -11.86 -8.75
C GLN A 84 -6.96 -13.26 -8.43
N GLU A 85 -6.27 -13.97 -7.53
CA GLU A 85 -6.70 -15.25 -6.99
C GLU A 85 -6.86 -15.13 -5.47
N LEU A 86 -8.05 -15.45 -4.97
CA LEU A 86 -8.43 -15.31 -3.56
C LEU A 86 -8.83 -16.67 -2.98
N MET A 87 -8.51 -16.88 -1.72
CA MET A 87 -8.97 -18.04 -0.95
C MET A 87 -10.48 -17.95 -0.69
N SER A 88 -11.15 -19.09 -0.78
CA SER A 88 -12.50 -19.30 -0.25
C SER A 88 -12.52 -19.24 1.28
N ALA A 89 -13.70 -19.09 1.88
CA ALA A 89 -13.84 -19.05 3.35
C ALA A 89 -13.28 -20.32 4.03
N ASP A 90 -13.49 -21.49 3.42
CA ASP A 90 -13.01 -22.77 3.95
C ASP A 90 -11.48 -22.90 3.87
N GLU A 91 -10.88 -22.34 2.82
CA GLU A 91 -9.43 -22.27 2.69
C GLU A 91 -8.83 -21.32 3.73
N VAL A 92 -9.45 -20.14 3.93
CA VAL A 92 -9.03 -19.18 4.96
C VAL A 92 -9.07 -19.81 6.35
N ALA A 93 -10.14 -20.56 6.67
CA ALA A 93 -10.26 -21.24 7.96
C ALA A 93 -9.17 -22.30 8.22
N LYS A 94 -8.55 -22.82 7.16
CA LYS A 94 -7.46 -23.83 7.22
C LYS A 94 -6.07 -23.23 7.00
N ALA A 95 -5.98 -21.95 6.66
CA ALA A 95 -4.72 -21.30 6.35
C ALA A 95 -3.80 -21.24 7.58
N LYS A 96 -2.54 -21.60 7.40
CA LYS A 96 -1.51 -21.43 8.44
C LYS A 96 -1.13 -19.96 8.56
N PRO A 97 -0.66 -19.48 9.73
CA PRO A 97 -0.28 -18.07 9.91
C PRO A 97 0.70 -17.50 8.88
N ASN A 98 1.63 -18.33 8.37
CA ASN A 98 2.68 -17.93 7.43
C ASN A 98 2.45 -18.42 5.99
N TYR A 99 1.22 -18.80 5.62
CA TYR A 99 0.95 -19.47 4.34
C TYR A 99 1.50 -18.70 3.11
N LEU A 100 1.42 -17.38 3.08
CA LEU A 100 1.93 -16.58 1.94
C LEU A 100 3.45 -16.67 1.79
N PHE A 101 4.18 -16.70 2.92
CA PHE A 101 5.64 -16.84 2.94
C PHE A 101 6.08 -18.26 2.58
N GLU A 102 5.27 -19.27 2.91
CA GLU A 102 5.50 -20.66 2.52
C GLU A 102 5.15 -20.91 1.04
N GLU A 103 4.11 -20.25 0.53
CA GLU A 103 3.58 -20.45 -0.81
C GLU A 103 4.47 -19.83 -1.90
N LEU A 104 4.92 -18.58 -1.71
CA LEU A 104 5.61 -17.82 -2.76
C LEU A 104 6.87 -18.54 -3.29
N PRO A 105 7.78 -19.08 -2.45
CA PRO A 105 8.94 -19.82 -2.95
C PRO A 105 8.58 -21.06 -3.76
N GLN A 106 7.50 -21.76 -3.38
CA GLN A 106 7.06 -22.96 -4.12
C GLN A 106 6.43 -22.59 -5.46
N ARG A 107 5.73 -21.45 -5.52
CA ARG A 107 5.22 -20.88 -6.78
C ARG A 107 6.36 -20.54 -7.71
N LEU A 108 7.38 -19.84 -7.22
CA LEU A 108 8.51 -19.38 -8.03
C LEU A 108 9.36 -20.53 -8.61
N LYS A 109 9.38 -21.71 -7.96
CA LYS A 109 9.97 -22.93 -8.55
C LYS A 109 9.26 -23.43 -9.81
N LYS A 110 8.00 -23.05 -10.03
CA LYS A 110 7.19 -23.43 -11.20
C LYS A 110 7.27 -22.40 -12.33
N GLY A 111 7.77 -21.21 -12.04
CA GLY A 111 7.86 -20.10 -12.98
C GLY A 111 7.79 -18.75 -12.28
N GLU A 112 8.20 -17.71 -13.01
CA GLU A 112 8.14 -16.32 -12.55
C GLU A 112 6.70 -15.85 -12.29
N ALA A 113 6.54 -15.01 -11.27
CA ALA A 113 5.31 -14.24 -11.07
C ALA A 113 5.44 -12.89 -11.78
N LYS A 114 4.43 -12.51 -12.58
CA LYS A 114 4.44 -11.26 -13.34
C LYS A 114 3.34 -10.31 -12.90
N PHE A 115 3.69 -9.03 -12.84
CA PHE A 115 2.74 -7.95 -12.60
C PHE A 115 2.88 -6.88 -13.68
N ARG A 116 1.75 -6.28 -14.08
CA ARG A 116 1.73 -5.01 -14.80
C ARG A 116 1.85 -3.88 -13.79
N LEU A 117 2.82 -2.99 -14.00
CA LEU A 117 2.85 -1.69 -13.35
C LEU A 117 2.02 -0.72 -14.19
N VAL A 118 0.98 -0.15 -13.61
CA VAL A 118 0.08 0.78 -14.32
C VAL A 118 -0.05 2.11 -13.58
N ALA A 119 -0.20 3.19 -14.34
CA ALA A 119 -0.58 4.51 -13.85
C ALA A 119 -2.06 4.76 -14.15
N GLN A 120 -2.86 4.95 -13.11
CA GLN A 120 -4.20 5.52 -13.23
C GLN A 120 -4.08 7.04 -13.32
N ILE A 121 -4.56 7.65 -14.40
CA ILE A 121 -4.47 9.09 -14.65
C ILE A 121 -5.66 9.80 -14.00
N ALA A 122 -5.37 10.85 -13.23
CA ALA A 122 -6.37 11.73 -12.63
C ALA A 122 -7.16 12.51 -13.70
N ALA A 123 -8.45 12.68 -13.48
CA ALA A 123 -9.23 13.73 -14.12
C ALA A 123 -9.00 15.09 -13.43
N GLU A 124 -9.46 16.17 -14.05
CA GLU A 124 -9.31 17.53 -13.52
C GLU A 124 -9.97 17.74 -12.15
N ASP A 125 -11.07 17.01 -11.89
CA ASP A 125 -11.85 17.08 -10.65
C ASP A 125 -11.44 16.05 -9.59
N ASP A 126 -10.46 15.19 -9.87
CA ASP A 126 -10.00 14.19 -8.92
C ASP A 126 -9.20 14.83 -7.78
N VAL A 127 -9.50 14.41 -6.54
CA VAL A 127 -8.76 14.86 -5.36
C VAL A 127 -7.39 14.16 -5.32
N VAL A 128 -6.32 14.91 -5.56
CA VAL A 128 -4.95 14.38 -5.61
C VAL A 128 -4.23 14.41 -4.26
N ASN A 129 -4.61 15.32 -3.37
CA ASN A 129 -3.93 15.57 -2.08
C ASN A 129 -4.61 14.90 -0.86
N ASP A 130 -5.63 14.06 -1.07
CA ASP A 130 -6.27 13.27 0.01
C ASP A 130 -6.22 11.77 -0.34
N PRO A 131 -5.41 10.97 0.38
CA PRO A 131 -5.26 9.54 0.10
C PRO A 131 -6.47 8.71 0.53
N THR A 132 -7.47 9.31 1.18
CA THR A 132 -8.72 8.65 1.59
C THR A 132 -9.82 8.73 0.55
N VAL A 133 -9.63 9.53 -0.50
CA VAL A 133 -10.56 9.65 -1.64
C VAL A 133 -10.12 8.68 -2.73
N VAL A 134 -10.98 7.73 -3.06
CA VAL A 134 -10.75 6.76 -4.15
C VAL A 134 -11.16 7.40 -5.46
N TRP A 135 -10.29 7.38 -6.46
CA TRP A 135 -10.63 7.83 -7.81
C TRP A 135 -11.52 6.79 -8.51
N PRO A 136 -12.47 7.21 -9.37
CA PRO A 136 -13.31 6.29 -10.13
C PRO A 136 -12.52 5.20 -10.87
N ASN A 137 -13.07 3.99 -10.95
CA ASN A 137 -12.40 2.86 -11.60
C ASN A 137 -12.37 2.96 -13.14
N ASP A 138 -13.13 3.88 -13.73
CA ASP A 138 -13.17 4.15 -15.16
C ASP A 138 -12.07 5.11 -15.65
N ARG A 139 -11.25 5.64 -14.73
CA ARG A 139 -10.09 6.47 -15.08
C ARG A 139 -9.13 5.70 -15.98
N LYS A 140 -8.55 6.43 -16.94
CA LYS A 140 -7.59 5.88 -17.89
C LYS A 140 -6.41 5.23 -17.16
N LEU A 141 -6.15 3.96 -17.48
CA LEU A 141 -4.96 3.24 -17.05
C LEU A 141 -3.93 3.23 -18.19
N VAL A 142 -2.69 3.55 -17.87
CA VAL A 142 -1.55 3.43 -18.78
C VAL A 142 -0.57 2.42 -18.21
N GLU A 143 -0.23 1.40 -19.00
CA GLU A 143 0.80 0.43 -18.62
C GLU A 143 2.18 1.06 -18.73
N LEU A 144 2.96 0.97 -17.66
CA LEU A 144 4.32 1.48 -17.56
C LEU A 144 5.37 0.38 -17.76
N GLY A 145 4.97 -0.88 -17.63
CA GLY A 145 5.82 -2.04 -17.86
C GLY A 145 5.42 -3.26 -17.03
N VAL A 146 6.30 -4.26 -17.03
CA VAL A 146 6.09 -5.53 -16.34
C VAL A 146 7.16 -5.72 -15.27
N ILE A 147 6.74 -6.10 -14.06
CA ILE A 147 7.60 -6.55 -12.97
C ILE A 147 7.58 -8.07 -12.98
N SER A 148 8.74 -8.68 -13.21
CA SER A 148 8.95 -10.13 -13.06
C SER A 148 9.61 -10.42 -11.72
N LEU A 149 8.98 -11.28 -10.92
CA LEU A 149 9.55 -11.84 -9.71
C LEU A 149 9.96 -13.28 -10.00
N GLU A 150 11.27 -13.54 -9.99
CA GLU A 150 11.84 -14.81 -10.45
C GLU A 150 12.23 -15.73 -9.30
N ALA A 151 12.78 -15.18 -8.21
CA ALA A 151 13.28 -15.96 -7.09
C ALA A 151 13.25 -15.16 -5.77
N PRO A 152 13.13 -15.84 -4.62
CA PRO A 152 13.41 -15.22 -3.33
C PRO A 152 14.93 -15.03 -3.15
N VAL A 153 15.31 -14.04 -2.35
CA VAL A 153 16.70 -13.92 -1.89
C VAL A 153 17.04 -15.08 -0.94
N ALA A 154 18.29 -15.57 -0.99
CA ALA A 154 18.71 -16.75 -0.24
C ALA A 154 18.62 -16.58 1.28
N ASP A 155 19.03 -15.41 1.79
CA ASP A 155 18.88 -15.03 3.20
C ASP A 155 17.96 -13.80 3.31
N ASN A 156 16.65 -14.06 3.34
CA ASN A 156 15.66 -13.02 3.45
C ASN A 156 15.75 -12.25 4.78
N ALA A 157 16.08 -12.94 5.87
CA ALA A 157 16.12 -12.32 7.21
C ALA A 157 17.26 -11.30 7.33
N THR A 158 18.39 -11.53 6.65
CA THR A 158 19.47 -10.55 6.58
C THR A 158 19.14 -9.44 5.57
N ALA A 159 18.66 -9.81 4.37
CA ALA A 159 18.37 -8.84 3.32
C ALA A 159 17.30 -7.83 3.72
N GLU A 160 16.19 -8.27 4.35
CA GLU A 160 15.07 -7.39 4.73
C GLU A 160 15.48 -6.32 5.75
N LYS A 161 16.46 -6.60 6.60
CA LYS A 161 16.98 -5.63 7.59
C LYS A 161 17.75 -4.50 6.92
N ALA A 162 18.47 -4.81 5.85
CA ALA A 162 19.25 -3.84 5.07
C ALA A 162 18.38 -2.99 4.13
N LEU A 163 17.17 -3.46 3.79
CA LEU A 163 16.27 -2.72 2.90
C LEU A 163 15.66 -1.48 3.58
N ALA A 164 15.79 -0.35 2.88
CA ALA A 164 15.19 0.93 3.23
C ALA A 164 14.41 1.45 2.02
N PHE A 165 13.10 1.58 2.18
CA PHE A 165 12.23 2.19 1.17
C PHE A 165 11.95 3.64 1.57
N ASN A 166 11.92 4.54 0.61
CA ASN A 166 11.50 5.93 0.83
C ASN A 166 10.62 6.34 -0.36
N PRO A 167 9.35 6.72 -0.13
CA PRO A 167 8.42 7.03 -1.21
C PRO A 167 8.79 8.29 -2.00
N LEU A 168 9.69 9.14 -1.50
CA LEU A 168 10.12 10.38 -2.15
C LEU A 168 11.56 10.32 -2.70
N ILE A 169 12.15 9.12 -2.82
CA ILE A 169 13.29 8.94 -3.73
C ILE A 169 12.71 8.79 -5.13
N LEU A 170 12.61 9.91 -5.84
CA LEU A 170 11.96 10.02 -7.15
C LEU A 170 12.99 10.28 -8.24
N LEU A 171 12.63 9.91 -9.47
CA LEU A 171 13.41 10.17 -10.68
C LEU A 171 12.92 11.47 -11.34
N ASP A 172 13.76 12.04 -12.21
CA ASP A 172 13.40 13.20 -13.02
C ASP A 172 12.08 12.96 -13.78
N GLY A 173 11.22 13.99 -13.78
CA GLY A 173 9.88 13.92 -14.35
C GLY A 173 8.81 13.37 -13.40
N ILE A 174 9.16 12.99 -12.16
CA ILE A 174 8.20 12.56 -11.13
C ILE A 174 8.34 13.44 -9.89
N ALA A 175 7.25 14.10 -9.49
CA ALA A 175 7.17 14.91 -8.28
C ALA A 175 6.05 14.39 -7.36
N PRO A 176 6.14 14.60 -6.02
CA PRO A 176 5.03 14.28 -5.15
C PRO A 176 3.85 15.24 -5.40
N SER A 177 2.63 14.77 -5.12
CA SER A 177 1.51 15.69 -4.86
C SER A 177 1.71 16.43 -3.53
N GLU A 178 0.87 17.43 -3.26
CA GLU A 178 0.86 18.16 -1.99
C GLU A 178 0.11 17.39 -0.88
N ASP A 179 -0.08 16.07 -1.03
CA ASP A 179 -0.66 15.20 -0.02
C ASP A 179 0.17 15.25 1.27
N PRO A 180 -0.36 15.75 2.40
CA PRO A 180 0.40 15.91 3.63
C PRO A 180 0.81 14.57 4.24
N VAL A 181 0.07 13.49 3.98
CA VAL A 181 0.46 12.14 4.39
C VAL A 181 1.65 11.68 3.55
N LEU A 182 1.63 11.87 2.24
CA LEU A 182 2.77 11.53 1.38
C LEU A 182 4.04 12.25 1.84
N LEU A 183 3.95 13.56 2.06
CA LEU A 183 5.09 14.40 2.45
C LEU A 183 5.65 14.06 3.83
N ALA A 184 4.84 13.54 4.76
CA ALA A 184 5.31 13.13 6.07
C ALA A 184 5.99 11.75 6.10
N ARG A 185 5.73 10.87 5.12
CA ARG A 185 6.22 9.48 5.12
C ARG A 185 7.75 9.38 5.16
N PRO A 186 8.54 10.10 4.34
CA PRO A 186 10.00 9.95 4.35
C PRO A 186 10.64 10.11 5.73
N GLY A 187 10.19 11.09 6.53
CA GLY A 187 10.67 11.30 7.89
C GLY A 187 10.37 10.11 8.81
N ALA A 188 9.15 9.58 8.76
CA ALA A 188 8.78 8.40 9.53
C ALA A 188 9.58 7.14 9.11
N TYR A 189 9.80 6.95 7.81
CA TYR A 189 10.59 5.83 7.29
C TYR A 189 12.07 5.96 7.69
N ALA A 190 12.65 7.15 7.63
CA ALA A 190 14.02 7.40 8.04
C ALA A 190 14.24 7.12 9.53
N VAL A 191 13.32 7.54 10.40
CA VAL A 191 13.35 7.20 11.84
C VAL A 191 13.27 5.68 12.06
N SER A 192 12.38 5.00 11.34
CA SER A 192 12.26 3.53 11.43
C SER A 192 13.55 2.82 11.02
N VAL A 193 14.13 3.21 9.88
CA VAL A 193 15.41 2.65 9.39
C VAL A 193 16.54 2.94 10.38
N GLY A 194 16.65 4.18 10.86
CA GLY A 194 17.65 4.56 11.86
C GLY A 194 17.57 3.71 13.13
N ARG A 195 16.35 3.42 13.62
CA ARG A 195 16.16 2.53 14.78
C ARG A 195 16.47 1.06 14.49
N LYS A 196 16.22 0.57 13.27
CA LYS A 196 16.54 -0.82 12.88
C LYS A 196 18.06 -1.05 12.75
N LEU A 197 18.78 -0.03 12.32
CA LEU A 197 20.23 -0.08 12.09
C LEU A 197 21.05 0.36 13.30
N ALA A 198 20.42 1.00 14.30
CA ALA A 198 21.06 1.31 15.57
C ALA A 198 21.41 0.02 16.32
N PRO A 199 22.59 -0.04 16.96
CA PRO A 199 23.06 -1.20 17.72
C PRO A 199 22.24 -1.46 19.00
#